data_AF-A0A7S3SGC8-F1
#
_entry.id   AF-A0A7S3SGC8-F1
#
_cell.length_a   1.000
_cell.length_b   1.000
_cell.length_c   1.000
_cell.angle_alpha   90.00
_cell.angle_beta   90.00
_cell.angle_gamma   90.00
#
_symmetry.space_group_name_H-M   'P 1'
#
loop_
_entity.id
_entity.type
_entity.pdbx_description
1 polymer ?
#
loop_
_entity_poly.entity_id
_entity_poly.type
_entity_poly.pdbx_seq_one_letter_code
_entity_poly.pdbx_strand_id
1 'polypeptide(L)'
;MAMESVAARGEPRLVTWAHTPARGLEACAAAAAAAGYQPGDVQSFSRQTPDGRTLQWQLAYRHYTEAMLPSDGLVPFLIEWAPSCAAFTPAASAPRGIELLSLRAESAAPLEASASLAALGIEASDLLAQPAGAAPCSSRLVARLRTPKGVVEL
;
A
#
# COMPACT_ATOMS: atom_id res chain seq x y z
N MET A 1 13.53 11.62 10.16
CA MET A 1 13.19 12.45 8.99
C MET A 1 12.40 11.61 7.99
N ALA A 2 11.10 11.40 8.26
CA ALA A 2 10.15 10.74 7.34
C ALA A 2 8.72 11.24 7.60
N MET A 3 8.41 11.57 8.87
CA MET A 3 7.15 12.21 9.27
C MET A 3 6.98 13.65 8.76
N GLU A 4 8.05 14.41 8.48
CA GLU A 4 7.95 15.77 7.94
C GLU A 4 7.43 15.79 6.49
N SER A 5 7.71 14.74 5.71
CA SER A 5 7.23 14.58 4.32
C SER A 5 5.71 14.35 4.24
N VAL A 6 5.12 13.73 5.27
CA VAL A 6 3.65 13.56 5.36
C VAL A 6 2.97 14.86 5.80
N ALA A 7 3.60 15.62 6.71
CA ALA A 7 3.06 16.87 7.24
C ALA A 7 3.15 18.06 6.26
N ALA A 8 4.12 18.07 5.33
CA ALA A 8 4.30 19.14 4.36
C ALA A 8 3.16 19.27 3.33
N ARG A 9 2.28 18.27 3.23
CA ARG A 9 1.19 18.21 2.27
C ARG A 9 -0.16 18.62 2.88
N GLY A 10 -0.22 19.76 3.57
CA GLY A 10 -1.42 20.58 3.88
C GLY A 10 -2.56 19.98 4.72
N GLU A 11 -2.95 18.72 4.49
CA GLU A 11 -4.12 18.05 5.05
C GLU A 11 -3.88 16.52 5.20
N PRO A 12 -4.50 15.85 6.19
CA PRO A 12 -4.43 14.40 6.32
C PRO A 12 -4.98 13.68 5.08
N ARG A 13 -4.22 12.72 4.54
CA ARG A 13 -4.68 11.87 3.43
C ARG A 13 -4.06 10.48 3.50
N LEU A 14 -4.62 9.55 2.72
CA LEU A 14 -3.99 8.26 2.46
C LEU A 14 -2.71 8.45 1.63
N VAL A 15 -1.58 8.00 2.17
CA VAL A 15 -0.24 8.24 1.57
C VAL A 15 0.15 7.10 0.63
N THR A 16 -0.06 5.87 1.05
CA THR A 16 0.20 4.64 0.28
C THR A 16 -0.48 3.47 0.99
N TRP A 17 -0.27 2.26 0.50
CA TRP A 17 -0.80 1.01 1.05
C TRP A 17 0.23 -0.12 0.94
N ALA A 18 -0.02 -1.21 1.66
CA ALA A 18 0.86 -2.37 1.71
C ALA A 18 0.16 -3.59 1.11
N HIS A 19 0.88 -4.37 0.31
CA HIS A 19 0.35 -5.58 -0.33
C HIS A 19 1.11 -6.82 0.15
N THR A 20 0.37 -7.84 0.59
CA THR A 20 0.93 -9.17 0.86
C THR A 20 0.70 -10.07 -0.36
N PRO A 21 1.77 -10.39 -1.12
CA PRO A 21 1.62 -11.18 -2.34
C PRO A 21 1.34 -12.65 -2.03
N ALA A 22 0.38 -13.25 -2.74
CA ALA A 22 -0.02 -14.65 -2.54
C ALA A 22 1.09 -15.66 -2.88
N ARG A 23 2.02 -15.29 -3.78
CA ARG A 23 3.15 -16.12 -4.21
C ARG A 23 4.41 -16.00 -3.33
N GLY A 24 4.34 -15.23 -2.24
CA GLY A 24 5.47 -14.89 -1.40
C GLY A 24 6.23 -13.65 -1.89
N LEU A 25 6.91 -12.99 -0.97
CA LEU A 25 7.53 -11.68 -1.20
C LEU A 25 8.72 -11.72 -2.15
N GLU A 26 9.67 -12.64 -1.97
CA GLU A 26 10.84 -12.73 -2.87
C GLU A 26 10.43 -13.03 -4.32
N ALA A 27 9.53 -14.00 -4.50
CA ALA A 27 9.02 -14.37 -5.82
C ALA A 27 8.24 -13.22 -6.48
N CYS A 28 7.53 -12.43 -5.67
CA CYS A 28 6.85 -11.24 -6.16
C CYS A 28 7.84 -10.16 -6.63
N ALA A 29 8.85 -9.85 -5.81
CA ALA A 29 9.86 -8.86 -6.13
C ALA A 29 10.67 -9.25 -7.39
N ALA A 30 11.07 -10.52 -7.51
CA ALA A 30 11.81 -11.01 -8.67
C ALA A 30 10.99 -10.94 -9.97
N ALA A 31 9.71 -11.32 -9.93
CA ALA A 31 8.82 -11.22 -11.08
C ALA A 31 8.60 -9.76 -11.51
N ALA A 32 8.42 -8.85 -10.55
CA ALA A 32 8.28 -7.43 -10.84
C ALA A 32 9.55 -6.86 -11.51
N ALA A 33 10.73 -7.23 -10.98
CA ALA A 33 12.02 -6.82 -11.52
C ALA A 33 12.21 -7.29 -12.98
N ALA A 34 11.82 -8.53 -13.28
CA ALA A 34 11.83 -9.07 -14.65
C ALA A 34 10.85 -8.34 -15.58
N ALA A 35 9.76 -7.79 -15.06
CA ALA A 35 8.79 -6.96 -15.78
C ALA A 35 9.18 -5.48 -15.85
N GLY A 36 10.35 -5.09 -15.34
CA GLY A 36 10.87 -3.72 -15.42
C GLY A 36 10.48 -2.79 -14.26
N TYR A 37 9.72 -3.27 -13.28
CA TYR A 37 9.44 -2.53 -12.04
C TYR A 37 10.37 -3.02 -10.93
N GLN A 38 11.03 -2.11 -10.19
CA GLN A 38 11.99 -2.49 -9.16
C GLN A 38 11.46 -2.19 -7.76
N PRO A 39 10.76 -3.13 -7.07
CA PRO A 39 10.28 -2.91 -5.71
C PRO A 39 11.42 -2.64 -4.71
N GLY A 40 12.63 -3.09 -5.03
CA GLY A 40 13.81 -3.01 -4.18
C GLY A 40 14.12 -4.32 -3.46
N ASP A 41 15.26 -4.35 -2.78
CA ASP A 41 15.70 -5.52 -2.03
C ASP A 41 14.79 -5.81 -0.84
N VAL A 42 14.63 -7.11 -0.56
CA VAL A 42 13.92 -7.60 0.62
C VAL A 42 14.73 -7.30 1.87
N GLN A 43 14.09 -6.65 2.84
CA GLN A 43 14.69 -6.30 4.12
C GLN A 43 13.82 -6.80 5.27
N SER A 44 14.46 -7.35 6.28
CA SER A 44 13.80 -7.88 7.49
C SER A 44 13.67 -6.81 8.56
N PHE A 45 12.52 -6.76 9.21
CA PHE A 45 12.17 -5.82 10.27
C PHE A 45 11.56 -6.54 11.46
N SER A 46 11.65 -5.91 12.62
CA SER A 46 10.94 -6.35 13.81
C SER A 46 10.56 -5.18 14.70
N ARG A 47 9.55 -5.41 15.55
CA ARG A 47 9.14 -4.45 16.58
C ARG A 47 8.55 -5.18 17.77
N GLN A 48 8.91 -4.74 18.98
CA GLN A 48 8.21 -5.16 20.19
C GLN A 48 6.87 -4.43 20.32
N THR A 49 5.81 -5.18 20.52
CA THR A 49 4.47 -4.65 20.83
C THR A 49 4.37 -4.26 22.31
N PRO A 50 3.42 -3.39 22.69
CA PRO A 50 3.25 -2.99 24.09
C PRO A 50 2.99 -4.13 25.08
N ASP A 51 2.52 -5.28 24.58
CA ASP A 51 2.30 -6.50 25.37
C ASP A 51 3.53 -7.43 25.42
N GLY A 52 4.69 -6.98 24.94
CA GLY A 52 5.97 -7.69 25.02
C GLY A 52 6.21 -8.74 23.92
N ARG A 53 5.27 -8.94 22.98
CA ARG A 53 5.49 -9.83 21.83
C ARG A 53 6.41 -9.17 20.80
N THR A 54 7.10 -9.99 20.00
CA THR A 54 7.93 -9.50 18.89
C THR A 54 7.19 -9.77 17.58
N LEU A 55 6.81 -8.70 16.87
CA LEU A 55 6.39 -8.75 15.48
C LEU A 55 7.61 -8.80 14.57
N GLN A 56 7.57 -9.64 13.54
CA GLN A 56 8.61 -9.77 12.53
C GLN A 56 7.97 -9.79 11.14
N TRP A 57 8.57 -9.06 10.19
CA TRP A 57 8.11 -9.00 8.82
C TRP A 57 9.26 -8.65 7.87
N GLN A 58 9.06 -8.90 6.59
CA GLN A 58 9.93 -8.48 5.51
C GLN A 58 9.22 -7.44 4.65
N LEU A 59 9.98 -6.51 4.08
CA LEU A 59 9.50 -5.48 3.15
C LEU A 59 10.35 -5.44 1.88
N ALA A 60 9.71 -5.20 0.74
CA ALA A 60 10.36 -4.66 -0.46
C ALA A 60 9.74 -3.30 -0.78
N TYR A 61 10.48 -2.23 -0.50
CA TYR A 61 9.97 -0.85 -0.49
C TYR A 61 10.99 0.21 -0.97
N ARG A 62 12.14 -0.20 -1.52
CA ARG A 62 13.23 0.74 -1.89
C ARG A 62 12.88 1.63 -3.09
N HIS A 63 11.78 1.35 -3.78
CA HIS A 63 11.18 2.27 -4.75
C HIS A 63 10.63 3.56 -4.11
N TYR A 64 10.46 3.60 -2.78
CA TYR A 64 10.14 4.82 -2.07
C TYR A 64 11.40 5.62 -1.78
N THR A 65 11.42 6.86 -2.26
CA THR A 65 12.39 7.87 -1.85
C THR A 65 11.70 8.88 -0.94
N GLU A 66 12.45 9.56 -0.07
CA GLU A 66 11.89 10.58 0.83
C GLU A 66 11.12 11.70 0.08
N ALA A 67 11.49 11.94 -1.18
CA ALA A 67 10.89 12.96 -2.04
C ALA A 67 9.74 12.46 -2.93
N MET A 68 9.74 11.17 -3.34
CA MET A 68 8.76 10.65 -4.29
C MET A 68 8.33 9.21 -3.98
N LEU A 69 7.02 9.01 -3.98
CA LEU A 69 6.37 7.71 -4.05
C LEU A 69 6.07 7.38 -5.52
N PRO A 70 6.27 6.13 -5.99
CA PRO A 70 5.87 5.70 -7.32
C PRO A 70 4.38 5.94 -7.53
N SER A 71 4.10 6.54 -8.69
CA SER A 71 2.78 7.02 -9.06
C SER A 71 2.07 7.81 -7.96
N ASP A 72 2.82 8.59 -7.16
CA ASP A 72 2.33 9.37 -6.02
C ASP A 72 1.58 8.54 -4.96
N GLY A 73 2.06 7.32 -4.70
CA GLY A 73 1.56 6.46 -3.62
C GLY A 73 0.47 5.48 -4.05
N LEU A 74 0.13 5.45 -5.35
CA LEU A 74 -0.83 4.48 -5.88
C LEU A 74 -0.27 3.04 -5.94
N VAL A 75 1.05 2.91 -6.10
CA VAL A 75 1.72 1.60 -6.15
C VAL A 75 2.15 1.18 -4.74
N PRO A 76 1.73 -0.01 -4.26
CA PRO A 76 2.05 -0.47 -2.92
C PRO A 76 3.49 -0.92 -2.80
N PHE A 77 3.97 -0.95 -1.56
CA PHE A 77 5.11 -1.77 -1.20
C PHE A 77 4.68 -3.17 -0.81
N LEU A 78 5.60 -4.11 -0.92
CA LEU A 78 5.36 -5.50 -0.56
C LEU A 78 5.68 -5.72 0.92
N ILE A 79 4.81 -6.45 1.60
CA ILE A 79 4.99 -6.86 2.99
C ILE A 79 4.66 -8.33 3.17
N GLU A 80 5.49 -9.03 3.93
CA GLU A 80 5.25 -10.40 4.36
C GLU A 80 5.51 -10.54 5.85
N TRP A 81 4.52 -11.04 6.58
CA TRP A 81 4.66 -11.29 8.01
C TRP A 81 5.29 -12.65 8.25
N ALA A 82 6.16 -12.74 9.27
CA ALA A 82 6.66 -14.04 9.69
C ALA A 82 5.49 -14.96 10.06
N PRO A 83 5.51 -16.28 9.73
CA PRO A 83 4.43 -17.21 10.06
C PRO A 83 4.06 -17.23 11.55
N SER A 84 5.05 -17.07 12.42
CA SER A 84 4.88 -16.97 13.87
C SER A 84 4.01 -15.77 14.30
N CYS A 85 3.92 -14.74 13.48
CA CYS A 85 3.20 -13.49 13.75
C CYS A 85 1.78 -13.45 13.16
N ALA A 86 1.39 -14.44 12.33
CA ALA A 86 0.14 -14.40 11.56
C ALA A 86 -1.12 -14.15 12.43
N ALA A 87 -1.16 -14.73 13.63
CA ALA A 87 -2.29 -14.60 14.56
C ALA A 87 -2.40 -13.23 15.26
N PHE A 88 -1.37 -12.38 15.18
CA PHE A 88 -1.32 -11.10 15.89
C PHE A 88 -0.75 -9.96 15.05
N THR A 89 -0.85 -10.06 13.73
CA THR A 89 -0.62 -8.93 12.83
C THR A 89 -1.55 -7.75 13.20
N PRO A 90 -1.20 -6.51 12.81
CA PRO A 90 -2.07 -5.35 13.03
C PRO A 90 -3.50 -5.55 12.49
N ALA A 91 -3.66 -6.24 11.36
CA ALA A 91 -4.98 -6.57 10.81
C ALA A 91 -5.72 -7.63 11.62
N ALA A 92 -5.02 -8.69 12.08
CA ALA A 92 -5.64 -9.75 12.88
C ALA A 92 -6.07 -9.28 14.28
N SER A 93 -5.31 -8.35 14.87
CA SER A 93 -5.54 -7.80 16.22
C SER A 93 -6.29 -6.46 16.23
N ALA A 94 -6.71 -5.95 15.06
CA ALA A 94 -7.42 -4.68 14.96
C ALA A 94 -8.74 -4.69 15.76
N PRO A 95 -9.12 -3.57 16.40
CA PRO A 95 -10.46 -3.41 16.97
C PRO A 95 -11.53 -3.69 15.92
N ARG A 96 -12.58 -4.40 16.34
CA ARG A 96 -13.74 -4.67 15.48
C ARG A 96 -14.64 -3.43 15.37
N GLY A 97 -15.48 -3.40 14.34
CA GLY A 97 -16.48 -2.35 14.13
C GLY A 97 -16.18 -1.38 12.99
N ILE A 98 -15.01 -1.49 12.36
CA ILE A 98 -14.69 -0.82 11.10
C ILE A 98 -14.40 -1.87 10.03
N GLU A 99 -14.97 -1.68 8.86
CA GLU A 99 -14.78 -2.56 7.70
C GLU A 99 -14.35 -1.72 6.49
N LEU A 100 -13.26 -2.11 5.83
CA LEU A 100 -12.84 -1.51 4.56
C LEU A 100 -13.77 -2.05 3.46
N LEU A 101 -14.60 -1.17 2.89
CA LEU A 101 -15.55 -1.54 1.82
C LEU A 101 -14.90 -1.50 0.44
N SER A 102 -14.03 -0.50 0.21
CA SER A 102 -13.31 -0.35 -1.06
C SER A 102 -12.08 0.51 -0.87
N LEU A 103 -11.03 0.18 -1.61
CA LEU A 103 -9.89 1.07 -1.86
C LEU A 103 -9.90 1.37 -3.36
N ARG A 104 -9.90 2.66 -3.73
CA ARG A 104 -9.78 3.10 -5.12
C ARG A 104 -8.67 4.13 -5.26
N ALA A 105 -8.25 4.35 -6.49
CA ALA A 105 -7.25 5.31 -6.87
C ALA A 105 -7.75 6.17 -8.03
N GLU A 106 -7.45 7.46 -7.93
CA GLU A 106 -7.52 8.41 -9.04
C GLU A 106 -6.07 8.72 -9.43
N SER A 107 -5.77 8.71 -10.73
CA SER A 107 -4.39 8.85 -11.22
C SER A 107 -4.29 9.91 -12.31
N ALA A 108 -3.31 10.79 -12.17
CA ALA A 108 -2.92 11.70 -13.24
C ALA A 108 -2.18 10.99 -14.39
N ALA A 109 -1.63 9.80 -14.14
CA ALA A 109 -0.87 8.98 -15.08
C ALA A 109 -1.31 7.50 -15.00
N PRO A 110 -2.55 7.17 -15.40
CA PRO A 110 -3.14 5.85 -15.17
C PRO A 110 -2.40 4.71 -15.87
N LEU A 111 -1.79 4.96 -17.04
CA LEU A 111 -1.03 3.94 -17.77
C LEU A 111 0.25 3.52 -17.02
N GLU A 112 0.98 4.49 -16.46
CA GLU A 112 2.20 4.22 -15.68
C GLU A 112 1.88 3.47 -14.38
N ALA A 113 0.82 3.92 -13.68
CA ALA A 113 0.33 3.25 -12.48
C ALA A 113 -0.12 1.81 -12.78
N SER A 114 -0.84 1.61 -13.91
CA SER A 114 -1.30 0.29 -14.33
C SER A 114 -0.14 -0.65 -14.63
N ALA A 115 0.88 -0.20 -15.36
CA ALA A 115 2.05 -1.01 -15.67
C ALA A 115 2.79 -1.45 -14.40
N SER A 116 2.94 -0.53 -13.44
CA SER A 116 3.61 -0.82 -12.15
C SER A 116 2.79 -1.78 -11.27
N LEU A 117 1.47 -1.62 -11.21
CA LEU A 117 0.56 -2.55 -10.50
C LEU A 117 0.60 -3.95 -11.15
N ALA A 118 0.54 -4.02 -12.48
CA ALA A 118 0.60 -5.27 -13.22
C ALA A 118 1.93 -6.01 -12.99
N ALA A 119 3.06 -5.30 -12.89
CA ALA A 119 4.34 -5.90 -12.55
C ALA A 119 4.36 -6.55 -11.15
N LEU A 120 3.55 -6.04 -10.21
CA LEU A 120 3.35 -6.67 -8.90
C LEU A 120 2.34 -7.83 -8.95
N GLY A 121 1.60 -7.99 -10.04
CA GLY A 121 0.51 -8.95 -10.20
C GLY A 121 -0.82 -8.46 -9.60
N ILE A 122 -1.02 -7.14 -9.59
CA ILE A 122 -2.25 -6.48 -9.16
C ILE A 122 -2.96 -5.96 -10.40
N GLU A 123 -4.22 -6.37 -10.59
CA GLU A 123 -5.03 -5.89 -11.70
C GLU A 123 -5.40 -4.42 -11.47
N ALA A 124 -5.01 -3.56 -12.42
CA ALA A 124 -5.22 -2.13 -12.27
C ALA A 124 -6.71 -1.75 -12.17
N SER A 125 -7.61 -2.55 -12.77
CA SER A 125 -9.07 -2.38 -12.67
C SER A 125 -9.61 -2.53 -11.25
N ASP A 126 -8.90 -3.22 -10.36
CA ASP A 126 -9.30 -3.38 -8.97
C ASP A 126 -9.12 -2.09 -8.16
N LEU A 127 -8.23 -1.19 -8.62
CA LEU A 127 -7.84 0.01 -7.91
C LEU A 127 -8.16 1.29 -8.68
N LEU A 128 -7.75 1.39 -9.95
CA LEU A 128 -7.95 2.57 -10.79
C LEU A 128 -9.39 2.60 -11.31
N ALA A 129 -10.15 3.60 -10.88
CA ALA A 129 -11.44 3.86 -11.48
C ALA A 129 -11.25 4.36 -12.93
N GLN A 130 -12.12 3.93 -13.84
CA GLN A 130 -12.20 4.54 -15.17
C GLN A 130 -12.68 5.99 -14.99
N PRO A 131 -11.95 7.01 -15.47
CA PRO A 131 -12.40 8.38 -15.31
C PRO A 131 -13.68 8.59 -16.13
N ALA A 132 -14.75 9.01 -15.47
CA ALA A 132 -16.02 9.40 -16.12
C ALA A 132 -15.94 10.81 -16.76
N GLY A 133 -14.75 11.40 -16.88
CA GLY A 133 -14.51 12.78 -17.29
C GLY A 133 -13.03 13.06 -17.54
N ALA A 134 -12.64 14.34 -17.49
CA ALA A 134 -11.24 14.74 -17.70
C ALA A 134 -10.31 14.07 -16.67
N ALA A 135 -9.09 13.71 -17.10
CA ALA A 135 -8.09 13.12 -16.22
C ALA A 135 -7.75 14.07 -15.07
N PRO A 136 -7.67 13.58 -13.82
CA PRO A 136 -7.37 14.42 -12.67
C PRO A 136 -5.94 14.97 -12.76
N CYS A 137 -5.72 16.20 -12.29
CA CYS A 137 -4.39 16.83 -12.28
C CYS A 137 -3.46 16.26 -11.20
N SER A 138 -3.99 15.49 -10.25
CA SER A 138 -3.25 14.87 -9.15
C SER A 138 -3.73 13.46 -8.88
N SER A 139 -2.85 12.60 -8.40
CA SER A 139 -3.20 11.25 -7.97
C SER A 139 -3.64 11.23 -6.50
N ARG A 140 -4.57 10.35 -6.15
CA ARG A 140 -4.96 10.11 -4.75
C ARG A 140 -5.53 8.72 -4.54
N LEU A 141 -5.32 8.19 -3.34
CA LEU A 141 -6.04 7.02 -2.83
C LEU A 141 -7.29 7.47 -2.12
N VAL A 142 -8.36 6.71 -2.28
CA VAL A 142 -9.62 6.94 -1.59
C VAL A 142 -10.12 5.63 -0.97
N ALA A 143 -10.39 5.63 0.33
CA ALA A 143 -10.92 4.47 1.03
C ALA A 143 -12.34 4.73 1.53
N ARG A 144 -13.24 3.77 1.32
CA ARG A 144 -14.57 3.79 1.91
C ARG A 144 -14.62 2.83 3.07
N LEU A 145 -14.98 3.34 4.23
CA LEU A 145 -15.06 2.56 5.47
C LEU A 145 -16.50 2.52 5.96
N ARG A 146 -16.98 1.33 6.34
CA ARG A 146 -18.19 1.19 7.15
C ARG A 146 -17.81 1.38 8.61
N THR A 147 -18.47 2.31 9.28
CA THR A 147 -18.29 2.60 10.71
C THR A 147 -19.63 2.50 11.44
N PRO A 148 -19.65 2.48 12.79
CA PRO A 148 -20.90 2.50 13.55
C PRO A 148 -21.75 3.78 13.32
N LYS A 149 -21.15 4.85 12.79
CA LYS A 149 -21.82 6.13 12.47
C LYS A 149 -22.23 6.25 11.01
N GLY A 150 -22.05 5.20 10.20
CA GLY A 150 -22.31 5.20 8.78
C GLY A 150 -21.05 5.03 7.94
N VAL A 151 -21.20 5.20 6.63
CA VAL A 151 -20.10 5.08 5.67
C VAL A 151 -19.34 6.40 5.59
N VAL A 152 -18.01 6.34 5.72
CA VAL A 152 -17.12 7.48 5.57
C VAL A 152 -16.15 7.25 4.40
N GLU A 153 -15.73 8.33 3.78
CA GLU A 153 -14.73 8.35 2.72
C GLU A 153 -13.49 9.11 3.23
N LEU A 154 -12.31 8.52 3.05
CA LEU A 154 -11.00 9.09 3.39
C LEU A 154 -10.24 9.42 2.11
#